data_AF-A0A7X9XGV7-F1
#
_entry.id   AF-A0A7X9XGV7-F1
#
_cell.length_a   1.000
_cell.length_b   1.000
_cell.length_c   1.000
_cell.angle_alpha   90.00
_cell.angle_beta   90.00
_cell.angle_gamma   90.00
#
_symmetry.space_group_name_H-M   'P 1'
#
loop_
_entity.id
_entity.type
_entity.pdbx_description
1 polymer ?
#
loop_
_entity_poly.entity_id
_entity_poly.type
_entity_poly.pdbx_seq_one_letter_code
_entity_poly.pdbx_strand_id
1 'polypeptide(L)' 'MRKEQILEFCVEPQSLSDILQHLGLKDRENLMEVYINPMIGAGVLEMTEPDNPTSRNQMYVTVKVEQEFQK' A
#
# COMPACT_ATOMS: atom_id res chain seq x y z
N MET A 1 -8.61 0.67 12.13
CA MET A 1 -9.38 0.19 10.95
C MET A 1 -8.44 -0.41 9.90
N ARG A 2 -8.91 -1.21 8.93
CA ARG A 2 -8.04 -1.92 7.95
C ARG A 2 -7.03 -1.04 7.21
N LYS A 3 -7.38 0.23 6.92
CA LYS A 3 -6.46 1.19 6.29
C LYS A 3 -5.23 1.47 7.16
N GLU A 4 -5.40 1.66 8.47
CA GLU A 4 -4.29 1.87 9.41
C GLU A 4 -3.38 0.64 9.46
N GLN A 5 -3.97 -0.57 9.49
CA GLN A 5 -3.20 -1.82 9.47
C GLN A 5 -2.35 -1.95 8.21
N ILE A 6 -2.88 -1.53 7.05
CA ILE A 6 -2.11 -1.50 5.80
C ILE A 6 -0.95 -0.51 5.91
N LEU A 7 -1.18 0.70 6.43
CA LEU A 7 -0.13 1.72 6.57
C LEU A 7 0.98 1.28 7.53
N GLU A 8 0.62 0.66 8.65
CA GLU A 8 1.55 0.12 9.64
C GLU A 8 2.35 -1.06 9.08
N PHE A 9 1.72 -1.92 8.28
CA PHE A 9 2.39 -3.08 7.68
C PHE A 9 3.28 -2.69 6.49
N CYS A 10 2.86 -1.72 5.69
CA CYS A 10 3.59 -1.24 4.52
C CYS A 10 4.64 -0.16 4.84
N VAL A 11 5.07 -0.02 6.10
CA VAL A 11 6.22 0.85 6.45
C VAL A 11 7.50 0.48 5.70
N GLU A 12 7.61 -0.80 5.33
CA GLU A 12 8.54 -1.33 4.35
C GLU A 12 7.75 -1.90 3.15
N PRO A 13 8.35 -2.02 1.95
CA PRO A 13 7.66 -2.56 0.79
C PRO A 13 7.07 -3.95 1.05
N GLN A 14 5.76 -4.10 0.85
CA GLN A 14 5.06 -5.39 0.99
C GLN A 14 4.38 -5.78 -0.31
N SER A 15 4.35 -7.09 -0.61
CA SER A 15 3.60 -7.58 -1.75
C SER A 15 2.10 -7.57 -1.48
N LEU A 16 1.27 -7.52 -2.53
CA LEU A 16 -0.18 -7.62 -2.37
C LEU A 16 -0.62 -8.91 -1.67
N SER A 17 0.13 -10.01 -1.87
CA SER A 17 -0.13 -11.30 -1.25
C SER A 17 0.11 -11.26 0.27
N ASP A 18 1.18 -10.59 0.70
CA ASP A 18 1.51 -10.46 2.11
C ASP A 18 0.50 -9.55 2.81
N ILE A 19 0.06 -8.46 2.17
CA ILE A 19 -1.00 -7.59 2.70
C ILE A 19 -2.31 -8.36 2.88
N LEU A 20 -2.70 -9.20 1.91
CA LEU A 20 -3.88 -10.06 2.05
C LEU A 20 -3.76 -11.01 3.25
N GLN A 21 -2.61 -11.67 3.37
CA GLN A 21 -2.35 -12.61 4.45
C GLN A 21 -2.39 -11.91 5.81
N HIS A 22 -1.74 -10.75 5.92
CA HIS A 22 -1.71 -9.93 7.14
C HIS A 22 -3.12 -9.53 7.60
N LEU A 23 -4.01 -9.18 6.65
CA LEU A 23 -5.38 -8.79 6.93
C LEU A 23 -6.37 -9.97 7.06
N GLY A 24 -5.91 -11.20 6.83
CA GLY A 24 -6.79 -12.38 6.80
C GLY A 24 -7.82 -12.36 5.66
N LEU A 25 -7.52 -11.68 4.56
CA LEU A 25 -8.39 -11.53 3.40
C LEU A 25 -8.03 -12.54 2.31
N LYS A 26 -9.00 -12.85 1.44
CA LYS A 26 -8.83 -13.81 0.33
C LYS A 26 -9.00 -13.17 -1.05
N ASP A 27 -9.60 -11.99 -1.10
CA ASP A 27 -9.98 -11.35 -2.35
C ASP A 27 -8.99 -10.23 -2.70
N ARG A 28 -8.17 -10.48 -3.73
CA ARG A 28 -7.17 -9.55 -4.26
C ARG A 28 -7.81 -8.33 -4.91
N GLU A 29 -8.88 -8.53 -5.67
CA GLU A 29 -9.54 -7.47 -6.42
C GLU A 29 -10.20 -6.49 -5.46
N ASN A 30 -10.95 -7.02 -4.49
CA ASN A 30 -11.53 -6.20 -3.43
C ASN A 30 -10.47 -5.48 -2.59
N LEU A 31 -9.31 -6.10 -2.30
CA LEU A 31 -8.22 -5.39 -1.61
C LEU A 31 -7.72 -4.20 -2.44
N MET A 32 -7.52 -4.39 -3.74
CA MET A 32 -7.05 -3.35 -4.65
C MET A 32 -8.04 -2.20 -4.76
N GLU A 33 -9.31 -2.50 -5.02
CA GLU A 33 -10.35 -1.49 -5.27
C GLU A 33 -10.75 -0.71 -4.01
N VAL A 34 -10.85 -1.40 -2.86
CA VAL A 34 -11.38 -0.80 -1.63
C VAL A 34 -10.28 -0.10 -0.81
N TYR A 35 -9.03 -0.58 -0.89
CA TYR A 35 -7.94 -0.08 -0.05
C TYR A 35 -6.77 0.46 -0.86
N ILE A 36 -6.10 -0.37 -1.68
CA ILE A 36 -4.81 0.00 -2.27
C ILE A 36 -4.94 1.19 -3.25
N ASN A 37 -5.82 1.10 -4.25
CA ASN A 37 -6.00 2.16 -5.24
C ASN A 37 -6.48 3.48 -4.62
N PRO A 38 -7.48 3.50 -3.71
CA PRO A 38 -7.85 4.72 -2.99
C PRO A 38 -6.70 5.32 -2.16
N MET A 39 -5.87 4.48 -1.53
CA MET A 39 -4.74 4.94 -0.70
C MET A 39 -3.59 5.51 -1.54
N ILE A 40 -3.34 4.93 -2.72
CA ILE A 40 -2.43 5.51 -3.72
C ILE A 40 -2.96 6.84 -4.22
N GLY A 41 -4.25 6.90 -4.59
CA GLY A 41 -4.89 8.14 -5.03
C GLY A 41 -4.90 9.24 -3.96
N ALA A 42 -4.87 8.87 -2.68
CA ALA A 42 -4.75 9.79 -1.55
C ALA A 42 -3.30 10.17 -1.20
N GLY A 43 -2.29 9.57 -1.85
CA GLY A 43 -0.88 9.86 -1.61
C GLY A 43 -0.35 9.35 -0.26
N VAL A 44 -1.02 8.37 0.37
CA VAL A 44 -0.55 7.76 1.63
C VAL A 44 0.15 6.42 1.42
N LEU A 45 0.04 5.87 0.21
CA LEU A 45 0.66 4.62 -0.21
C LEU A 45 1.23 4.79 -1.63
N GLU A 46 2.33 4.13 -1.94
CA GLU A 46 3.00 4.21 -3.24
C GLU A 46 3.36 2.83 -3.78
N MET A 47 3.50 2.76 -5.09
CA MET A 47 3.98 1.60 -5.84
C MET A 47 5.50 1.63 -5.93
N THR A 48 6.16 0.48 -5.77
CA THR A 48 7.62 0.40 -5.99
C THR A 48 8.01 0.33 -7.47
N GLU A 49 7.15 -0.18 -8.35
CA GLU A 49 7.37 -0.21 -9.82
C GLU A 49 6.19 0.46 -10.56
N PRO A 50 6.02 1.79 -10.47
CA PRO A 50 4.86 2.49 -11.04
C PRO A 50 4.78 2.40 -12.57
N ASP A 51 5.92 2.28 -13.27
CA ASP A 51 5.97 2.13 -14.73
C ASP A 51 5.57 0.72 -15.21
N ASN A 52 5.55 -0.25 -14.31
CA ASN A 52 5.14 -1.62 -14.59
C ASN A 52 4.24 -2.16 -13.45
N PRO A 53 3.00 -1.65 -13.32
CA PRO A 53 2.13 -1.94 -12.17
C PRO A 53 1.71 -3.42 -12.09
N THR A 54 1.84 -4.17 -13.20
CA THR A 54 1.56 -5.61 -13.26
C THR A 54 2.79 -6.48 -12.98
N SER A 55 3.93 -5.88 -12.62
CA SER A 55 5.15 -6.60 -12.31
C SER A 55 4.94 -7.65 -11.22
N ARG A 56 5.61 -8.80 -11.37
CA ARG A 56 5.66 -9.83 -10.31
C ARG A 56 6.36 -9.36 -9.04
N ASN A 57 7.17 -8.30 -9.14
CA ASN A 57 7.91 -7.70 -8.03
C ASN A 57 7.22 -6.45 -7.49
N GLN A 58 6.02 -6.13 -7.99
CA GLN A 58 5.26 -4.98 -7.53
C GLN A 58 4.95 -5.09 -6.03
N MET A 59 5.34 -4.07 -5.28
CA MET A 59 5.11 -3.92 -3.85
C MET A 59 4.52 -2.55 -3.54
N TYR A 60 4.01 -2.40 -2.32
CA TYR A 60 3.39 -1.19 -1.84
C TYR A 60 4.07 -0.72 -0.55
N VAL A 61 4.32 0.57 -0.46
CA VAL A 61 4.99 1.20 0.68
C VAL A 61 4.25 2.45 1.13
N THR A 62 4.18 2.66 2.44
CA THR A 62 3.60 3.85 3.04
C THR A 62 4.46 5.05 2.75
N VAL A 63 3.84 6.13 2.29
CA VAL A 63 4.52 7.40 2.07
C VAL A 63 4.88 7.99 3.42
N LYS A 64 6.17 8.08 3.71
CA LYS A 64 6.65 8.85 4.86
C LYS A 64 6.47 10.31 4.50
N VAL A 65 5.40 10.92 4.99
CA VAL A 65 5.31 12.37 5.04
C VAL A 65 6.39 12.79 6.04
N GLU A 66 7.59 13.07 5.54
CA GLU A 66 8.52 13.90 6.29
C GLU A 66 7.75 15.19 6.56
N GLN A 67 7.36 15.39 7.81
CA GLN A 67 6.84 16.68 8.22
C GLN A 67 7.99 17.65 8.03
N GLU A 68 8.03 18.31 6.88
CA GLU A 68 8.74 19.57 6.72
C GLU A 68 8.11 20.52 7.74
N PHE A 69 8.65 20.52 8.95
CA PHE A 69 8.56 21.63 9.87
C PHE A 69 9.16 22.83 9.12
N GLN A 70 8.29 23.57 8.43
CA GLN A 70 8.65 24.88 7.92
C GLN A 70 9.13 25.73 9.09
N LYS A 71 10.36 26.23 8.95
CA LYS A 71 11.04 27.16 9.83
C LYS A 71 10.28 28.47 9.98
#